data_AF-A0A9W5TAS5-F1
#
_entry.id   AF-A0A9W5TAS5-F1
#
_cell.length_a   1.000
_cell.length_b   1.000
_cell.length_c   1.000
_cell.angle_alpha   90.00
_cell.angle_beta   90.00
_cell.angle_gamma   90.00
#
_symmetry.space_group_name_H-M   'P 1'
#
loop_
_entity.id
_entity.type
_entity.pdbx_description
1 polymer ?
#
loop_
_entity_poly.entity_id
_entity_poly.type
_entity_poly.pdbx_seq_one_letter_code
_entity_poly.pdbx_strand_id
1 'polypeptide(L)'
;MVFGSPFSDQYPRGVWDSLKRSRRGKDVLGPVTSFLNATRIYNHVLKYSKGYWLFSIAGGCLSCYALGGACDYVWRRVNKGRLYVDLPYQNQEE
;
A
#
# COMPACT_ATOMS: atom_id res chain seq x y z
N MET A 1 1.99 38.93 19.72
CA MET A 1 2.44 37.56 19.40
C MET A 1 1.72 36.58 20.30
N VAL A 2 0.73 35.84 19.79
CA VAL A 2 0.09 34.75 20.54
C VAL A 2 0.84 33.47 20.20
N PHE A 3 1.85 33.18 21.01
CA PHE A 3 2.69 31.98 20.86
C PHE A 3 1.81 30.74 21.04
N GLY A 4 1.68 29.90 20.02
CA GLY A 4 1.01 28.59 20.13
C GLY A 4 -0.32 28.43 19.38
N SER A 5 -0.83 29.45 18.68
CA SER A 5 -2.00 29.24 17.80
C SER A 5 -1.55 28.79 16.39
N PRO A 6 -2.02 27.63 15.88
CA PRO A 6 -1.60 27.10 14.58
C PRO A 6 -2.21 27.84 13.38
N PHE A 7 -3.12 28.79 13.61
CA PHE A 7 -3.85 29.56 12.59
C PHE A 7 -3.55 31.07 12.64
N SER A 8 -2.50 31.49 13.36
CA SER A 8 -2.09 32.89 13.41
C SER A 8 -1.20 33.23 12.22
N ASP A 9 -1.61 34.19 11.39
CA ASP A 9 -0.79 34.70 10.27
C ASP A 9 0.40 35.57 10.72
N GLN A 10 0.50 35.90 12.01
CA GLN A 10 1.49 36.82 12.56
C GLN A 10 2.82 36.16 12.99
N TYR A 11 3.22 35.05 12.35
CA TYR A 11 4.53 34.45 12.67
C TYR A 11 5.69 35.15 11.93
N PRO A 12 6.83 35.37 12.60
CA PRO A 12 8.03 35.92 11.96
C PRO A 12 8.55 34.99 10.85
N ARG A 13 9.15 35.57 9.80
CA ARG A 13 9.55 34.87 8.57
C ARG A 13 10.41 33.61 8.81
N GLY A 14 11.30 33.64 9.81
CA GLY A 14 12.13 32.48 10.16
C GLY A 14 11.35 31.25 10.64
N VAL A 15 10.17 31.44 11.25
CA VAL A 15 9.27 30.32 11.64
C VAL A 15 8.65 29.71 10.40
N TRP A 16 8.23 30.53 9.43
CA TRP A 16 7.70 30.06 8.15
C TRP A 16 8.75 29.34 7.31
N ASP A 17 9.99 29.82 7.29
CA ASP A 17 11.09 29.16 6.58
C ASP A 17 11.47 27.83 7.25
N SER A 18 11.42 27.77 8.58
CA SER A 18 11.57 26.53 9.34
C SER A 18 10.42 25.54 9.08
N LEU A 19 9.18 26.01 9.04
CA LEU A 19 8.00 25.20 8.67
C LEU A 19 8.08 24.68 7.23
N LYS A 20 8.52 25.52 6.29
CA LYS A 20 8.75 25.11 4.90
C LYS A 20 9.88 24.09 4.78
N ARG A 21 10.88 24.14 5.66
CA ARG A 21 11.96 23.14 5.74
C ARG A 21 11.52 21.85 6.41
N SER A 22 10.45 21.89 7.22
CA SER A 22 9.85 20.71 7.86
C SER A 22 9.39 19.68 6.82
N ARG A 23 9.54 18.40 7.18
CA ARG A 23 9.00 17.25 6.44
C ARG A 23 7.50 17.03 6.69
N ARG A 24 6.92 17.73 7.67
CA ARG A 24 5.52 17.56 8.08
C ARG A 24 4.59 17.91 6.90
N GLY A 25 3.87 16.92 6.38
CA GLY A 25 2.97 17.07 5.23
C GLY A 25 3.59 16.84 3.85
N LYS A 26 4.89 16.50 3.76
CA LYS A 26 5.57 16.14 2.49
C LYS A 26 5.71 14.64 2.28
N ASP A 27 5.09 13.83 3.13
CA ASP A 27 5.10 12.39 2.97
C ASP A 27 4.23 12.00 1.78
N VAL A 28 4.86 11.51 0.72
CA VAL A 28 4.18 11.03 -0.50
C VAL A 28 3.23 9.88 -0.17
N LEU A 29 3.55 9.11 0.87
CA LEU A 29 2.70 8.04 1.40
C LEU A 29 1.73 8.51 2.50
N GLY A 30 1.74 9.80 2.85
CA GLY A 30 0.88 10.39 3.88
C GLY A 30 -0.61 10.05 3.72
N PRO A 31 -1.19 10.14 2.51
CA PRO A 31 -2.58 9.75 2.27
C PRO A 31 -2.83 8.25 2.54
N VAL A 32 -1.89 7.39 2.13
CA VAL A 32 -1.97 5.94 2.34
C VAL A 32 -1.88 5.61 3.82
N THR A 33 -0.90 6.17 4.53
CA THR A 33 -0.75 5.96 5.97
C THR A 33 -1.92 6.54 6.77
N SER A 34 -2.50 7.66 6.32
CA SER A 34 -3.69 8.24 6.94
C SER A 34 -4.92 7.37 6.72
N PHE A 35 -5.08 6.80 5.53
CA PHE A 35 -6.15 5.86 5.23
C PHE A 35 -6.01 4.57 6.05
N LEU A 36 -4.81 3.99 6.08
CA LEU A 36 -4.52 2.81 6.90
C LEU A 36 -4.76 3.08 8.39
N ASN A 37 -4.39 4.25 8.91
CA ASN A 37 -4.74 4.63 10.28
C ASN A 37 -6.25 4.80 10.49
N ALA A 38 -6.98 5.35 9.51
CA ALA A 38 -8.43 5.51 9.58
C ALA A 38 -9.16 4.17 9.66
N THR A 39 -8.65 3.12 9.00
CA THR A 39 -9.21 1.76 9.09
C THR A 39 -9.06 1.13 10.48
N ARG A 40 -8.23 1.71 11.38
CA ARG A 40 -7.99 1.23 12.75
C ARG A 40 -7.63 -0.26 12.82
N ILE A 41 -7.02 -0.82 11.77
CA ILE A 41 -6.62 -2.24 11.69
C ILE A 41 -5.75 -2.61 12.91
N TYR A 42 -4.94 -1.66 13.40
CA TYR A 42 -4.18 -1.86 14.62
C TYR A 42 -5.06 -2.24 15.83
N ASN A 43 -6.13 -1.49 16.08
CA ASN A 43 -6.99 -1.72 17.24
C ASN A 43 -7.85 -2.98 17.07
N HIS A 44 -8.27 -3.28 15.85
CA HIS A 44 -9.16 -4.41 15.58
C HIS A 44 -8.42 -5.74 15.49
N VAL A 45 -7.19 -5.73 14.99
CA VAL A 45 -6.51 -6.94 14.54
C VAL A 45 -5.12 -7.10 15.16
N LEU A 46 -4.27 -6.07 15.10
CA LEU A 46 -2.87 -6.19 15.55
C LEU A 46 -2.71 -6.08 17.09
N LYS A 47 -3.67 -5.53 17.81
CA LYS A 47 -3.59 -5.35 19.27
C LYS A 47 -3.66 -6.66 20.05
N TYR A 48 -4.36 -7.67 19.52
CA TYR A 48 -4.55 -8.96 20.19
C TYR A 48 -3.72 -10.05 19.50
N SER A 49 -2.96 -10.81 20.28
CA SER A 49 -2.05 -11.87 19.78
C SER A 49 -2.73 -12.87 18.83
N LYS A 50 -3.95 -13.33 19.17
CA LYS A 50 -4.70 -14.28 18.33
C LYS A 50 -5.21 -13.66 17.01
N GLY A 51 -5.70 -12.42 17.06
CA GLY A 51 -6.18 -11.69 15.88
C GLY A 51 -5.05 -11.37 14.91
N TYR A 52 -3.89 -10.98 15.46
CA TYR A 52 -2.68 -10.75 14.70
C TYR A 52 -2.23 -12.00 13.94
N TRP A 53 -2.23 -13.17 14.62
CA TRP A 53 -1.80 -14.42 14.01
C TRP A 53 -2.69 -14.84 12.83
N LEU A 54 -4.01 -14.79 13.00
CA LEU A 54 -4.96 -15.09 11.92
C LEU A 54 -4.81 -14.12 10.76
N PHE A 55 -4.66 -12.83 11.03
CA PHE A 55 -4.47 -11.82 10.00
C PHE A 55 -3.16 -11.98 9.25
N SER A 56 -2.07 -12.32 9.94
CA SER A 56 -0.78 -12.57 9.32
C SER A 56 -0.82 -13.78 8.40
N ILE A 57 -1.48 -14.87 8.81
CA ILE A 57 -1.60 -16.07 7.99
C ILE A 57 -2.51 -15.81 6.79
N ALA A 58 -3.72 -15.27 7.04
CA ALA A 58 -4.66 -14.95 5.98
C ALA A 58 -4.06 -13.96 4.97
N GLY A 59 -3.43 -12.89 5.47
CA GLY A 59 -2.73 -11.91 4.65
C GLY A 59 -1.59 -12.52 3.85
N GLY A 60 -0.80 -13.41 4.47
CA GLY A 60 0.26 -14.17 3.80
C GLY A 60 -0.30 -15.00 2.64
N CYS A 61 -1.28 -15.87 2.89
CA CYS A 61 -1.91 -16.70 1.85
C CYS A 61 -2.51 -15.86 0.72
N LEU A 62 -3.27 -14.81 1.05
CA LEU A 62 -3.93 -13.96 0.06
C LEU A 62 -2.90 -13.19 -0.79
N SER A 63 -1.86 -12.67 -0.15
CA SER A 63 -0.80 -11.92 -0.84
C SER A 63 -0.01 -12.82 -1.79
N CYS A 64 0.35 -14.04 -1.36
CA CYS A 64 1.01 -15.02 -2.22
C CYS A 64 0.15 -15.40 -3.42
N TYR A 65 -1.15 -15.63 -3.22
CA TYR A 65 -2.06 -15.96 -4.32
C TYR A 65 -2.21 -14.80 -5.30
N ALA A 66 -2.44 -13.59 -4.80
CA ALA A 66 -2.63 -12.40 -5.64
C ALA A 66 -1.36 -12.03 -6.42
N LEU A 67 -0.19 -12.04 -5.77
CA LEU A 67 1.09 -11.79 -6.43
C LEU A 67 1.43 -12.89 -7.42
N GLY A 68 1.21 -14.16 -7.07
CA GLY A 68 1.39 -15.28 -8.00
C GLY A 68 0.55 -15.10 -9.26
N GLY A 69 -0.75 -14.82 -9.10
CA GLY A 69 -1.65 -14.58 -10.22
C GLY A 69 -1.28 -13.35 -11.04
N ALA A 70 -0.85 -12.26 -10.41
CA ALA A 70 -0.39 -11.06 -11.10
C ALA A 70 0.89 -11.32 -11.90
N CYS A 71 1.87 -12.01 -11.30
CA CYS A 71 3.11 -12.41 -11.97
C CYS A 71 2.82 -13.34 -13.15
N ASP A 72 1.96 -14.35 -12.98
CA ASP A 72 1.54 -15.24 -14.06
C ASP A 72 0.83 -14.48 -15.18
N TYR A 73 -0.04 -13.54 -14.84
CA TYR A 73 -0.73 -12.72 -15.82
C TYR A 73 0.27 -11.88 -16.64
N VAL A 74 1.21 -11.20 -15.96
CA VAL A 74 2.26 -10.42 -16.61
C VAL A 74 3.16 -11.33 -17.47
N TRP A 75 3.55 -12.48 -16.95
CA TRP A 75 4.37 -13.47 -17.66
C TRP A 75 3.69 -13.95 -18.95
N ARG A 76 2.41 -14.31 -18.86
CA ARG A 76 1.60 -14.71 -20.02
C ARG A 76 1.45 -13.59 -21.02
N ARG A 77 1.26 -12.36 -20.55
CA ARG A 77 1.12 -11.18 -21.41
C ARG A 77 2.38 -10.90 -22.21
N VAL A 78 3.56 -11.06 -21.60
CA VAL A 78 4.88 -10.86 -22.23
C VAL A 78 5.22 -12.00 -23.19
N ASN A 79 4.92 -13.25 -22.83
CA ASN A 79 5.24 -14.44 -23.62
C ASN A 79 4.12 -14.89 -24.56
N LYS A 80 3.17 -13.99 -24.87
CA LYS A 80 2.02 -14.29 -25.72
C LYS A 80 2.48 -14.86 -27.07
N GLY A 81 1.93 -16.02 -27.45
CA GLY A 81 2.27 -16.74 -28.68
C GLY A 81 3.49 -17.65 -28.59
N ARG A 82 4.20 -17.67 -27.45
CA ARG A 82 5.30 -18.60 -27.16
C ARG A 82 4.92 -19.66 -26.11
N LEU A 83 3.78 -19.51 -25.47
CA LEU A 83 3.28 -20.44 -24.45
C LEU A 83 2.58 -21.62 -25.12
N TYR A 84 2.71 -22.81 -24.53
CA TYR A 84 1.99 -24.01 -24.98
C TYR A 84 0.47 -23.81 -25.10
N VAL A 85 -0.10 -22.97 -24.24
CA VAL A 85 -1.53 -22.58 -24.27
C VAL A 85 -1.91 -21.76 -25.51
N ASP A 86 -0.98 -21.03 -26.11
CA ASP A 86 -1.24 -20.15 -27.25
C ASP A 86 -0.98 -20.84 -28.60
N LEU A 87 -0.46 -22.07 -28.61
CA LEU A 87 -0.17 -22.81 -29.83
C LEU A 87 -1.48 -23.39 -30.42
N PRO A 88 -1.71 -23.25 -31.74
CA PRO A 88 -2.96 -23.61 -32.40
C PRO A 88 -3.20 -25.13 -32.56
N TYR A 89 -2.42 -25.99 -31.91
CA TYR A 89 -2.54 -27.44 -32.03
C TYR A 89 -2.83 -28.06 -30.67
N GLN A 90 -4.11 -28.03 -30.28
CA GLN A 90 -4.66 -29.01 -29.35
C GLN A 90 -5.04 -30.24 -30.20
N ASN A 91 -4.35 -31.35 -29.98
CA ASN A 91 -4.75 -32.64 -30.56
C ASN A 91 -6.23 -32.90 -30.21
N GLN A 92 -7.05 -33.08 -31.24
CA GLN A 92 -8.38 -33.67 -31.14
C GLN A 92 -8.27 -35.20 -30.98
N GLU A 93 -7.52 -35.66 -29.98
CA GLU A 93 -7.36 -37.09 -29.71
C GLU A 93 -7.70 -37.37 -28.24
N GLU A 94 -9.00 -37.33 -27.94
CA GLU A 94 -9.67 -38.24 -27.02
C GLU A 94 -10.79 -38.97 -27.78
#